data_AF-A0A087KTT7-F1
#
_entry.id   AF-A0A087KTT7-F1
#
_cell.length_a   1.000
_cell.length_b   1.000
_cell.length_c   1.000
_cell.angle_alpha   90.00
_cell.angle_beta   90.00
_cell.angle_gamma   90.00
#
_symmetry.space_group_name_H-M   'P 1'
#
loop_
_entity.id
_entity.type
_entity.pdbx_description
1 polymer ?
#
loop_
_entity_poly.entity_id
_entity_poly.type
_entity_poly.pdbx_seq_one_letter_code
_entity_poly.pdbx_strand_id
1 'polypeptide(L)'
;MHEIELELKNTIRKLLIKQNHSRKWLADSTGIDYERVKRLLNDRSNQRLSVADADLMLTALGSDLRRALISPLLEKLRAEIDEYE
;
A
#
# COMPACT_ATOMS: atom_id res chain seq x y z
N MET A 1 -1.47 8.35 -12.87
CA MET A 1 -0.39 7.38 -12.53
C MET A 1 0.15 7.56 -11.11
N HIS A 2 0.40 8.80 -10.64
CA HIS A 2 0.82 9.05 -9.24
C HIS A 2 -0.24 8.72 -8.17
N GLU A 3 -1.53 8.82 -8.48
CA GLU A 3 -2.60 8.56 -7.52
C GLU A 3 -2.69 7.09 -7.10
N ILE A 4 -2.62 6.16 -8.07
CA ILE A 4 -2.62 4.71 -7.81
C ILE A 4 -1.41 4.31 -6.96
N GLU A 5 -0.24 4.87 -7.26
CA GLU A 5 0.97 4.60 -6.48
C GLU A 5 0.82 5.06 -5.02
N LEU A 6 0.26 6.26 -4.81
CA LEU A 6 -0.01 6.80 -3.49
C LEU A 6 -1.06 5.95 -2.74
N GLU A 7 -2.11 5.50 -3.42
CA GLU A 7 -3.11 4.59 -2.86
C GLU A 7 -2.48 3.26 -2.43
N LEU A 8 -1.61 2.66 -3.25
CA LEU A 8 -0.90 1.44 -2.88
C LEU A 8 -0.01 1.65 -1.65
N LYS A 9 0.77 2.74 -1.60
CA LYS A 9 1.57 3.11 -0.42
C LYS A 9 0.70 3.27 0.82
N ASN A 10 -0.44 3.95 0.70
CA ASN A 10 -1.41 4.13 1.77
C ASN A 10 -1.97 2.79 2.25
N THR A 11 -2.37 1.91 1.34
CA THR A 11 -2.92 0.58 1.66
C THR A 11 -1.89 -0.28 2.39
N ILE A 12 -0.64 -0.32 1.90
CA ILE A 12 0.44 -1.06 2.57
C ILE A 12 0.66 -0.49 3.99
N ARG A 13 0.69 0.84 4.15
CA ARG A 13 0.82 1.48 5.47
C ARG A 13 -0.35 1.14 6.41
N LYS A 14 -1.59 1.20 5.92
CA LYS A 14 -2.79 0.83 6.69
C LYS A 14 -2.74 -0.64 7.14
N LEU A 15 -2.34 -1.54 6.26
CA LEU A 15 -2.22 -2.97 6.56
C LEU A 15 -1.14 -3.25 7.63
N LEU A 16 0.01 -2.58 7.54
CA LEU A 16 1.06 -2.67 8.57
C LEU A 16 0.53 -2.26 9.95
N ILE A 17 -0.17 -1.13 10.03
CA ILE A 17 -0.77 -0.65 11.29
C ILE A 17 -1.83 -1.64 11.80
N LYS A 18 -2.74 -2.08 10.91
CA LYS A 18 -3.83 -3.00 11.26
C LYS A 18 -3.32 -4.34 11.81
N GLN A 19 -2.21 -4.84 11.28
CA GLN A 19 -1.60 -6.11 11.68
C GLN A 19 -0.53 -5.95 12.77
N ASN A 20 -0.30 -4.73 13.27
CA ASN A 20 0.75 -4.41 14.24
C ASN A 20 2.16 -4.84 13.78
N HIS A 21 2.44 -4.69 12.49
CA HIS A 21 3.73 -4.99 11.88
C HIS A 21 4.53 -3.71 11.62
N SER A 22 5.85 -3.80 11.80
CA SER A 22 6.77 -2.70 11.54
C SER A 22 7.24 -2.71 10.07
N ARG A 23 7.78 -1.58 9.59
CA ARG A 23 8.47 -1.55 8.29
C ARG A 23 9.69 -2.47 8.25
N LYS A 24 10.33 -2.73 9.39
CA LYS A 24 11.43 -3.68 9.52
C LYS A 24 10.94 -5.12 9.30
N TRP A 25 9.83 -5.48 9.91
CA TRP A 25 9.19 -6.77 9.68
C TRP A 25 8.85 -6.98 8.20
N LEU A 26 8.39 -5.93 7.50
CA LEU A 26 8.10 -6.02 6.07
C LEU A 26 9.37 -6.23 5.26
N ALA A 27 10.44 -5.52 5.59
CA ALA A 27 11.76 -5.70 4.97
C ALA A 27 12.24 -7.15 5.12
N ASP A 28 12.18 -7.68 6.34
CA ASP A 28 12.58 -9.07 6.65
C ASP A 28 11.72 -10.09 5.90
N SER A 29 10.40 -9.86 5.81
CA SER A 29 9.46 -10.78 5.15
C SER A 29 9.54 -10.75 3.62
N THR A 30 9.96 -9.63 3.04
CA THR A 30 10.02 -9.43 1.57
C THR A 30 11.44 -9.61 1.02
N GLY A 31 12.46 -9.67 1.88
CA GLY A 31 13.87 -9.62 1.47
C GLY A 31 14.30 -8.26 0.91
N ILE A 32 13.46 -7.23 1.03
CA ILE A 32 13.77 -5.87 0.58
C ILE A 32 14.57 -5.17 1.68
N ASP A 33 15.65 -4.49 1.31
CA ASP A 33 16.43 -3.66 2.25
C ASP A 33 15.55 -2.68 3.04
N TYR A 34 15.80 -2.56 4.35
CA TYR A 34 14.98 -1.75 5.25
C TYR A 34 14.96 -0.26 4.87
N GLU A 35 16.10 0.32 4.46
CA GLU A 35 16.16 1.71 4.02
C GLU A 35 15.44 1.90 2.69
N ARG A 36 15.44 0.89 1.82
CA ARG A 36 14.58 0.88 0.63
C ARG A 36 13.10 0.83 0.99
N VAL A 37 12.65 -0.02 1.92
CA VAL A 37 11.25 -0.05 2.39
C VAL A 37 10.83 1.31 2.97
N LYS A 38 11.69 1.93 3.80
CA LYS A 38 11.44 3.28 4.34
C LYS A 38 11.26 4.32 3.23
N ARG A 39 12.11 4.30 2.20
CA ARG A 39 12.00 5.23 1.06
C ARG A 39 10.74 4.97 0.23
N LEU A 40 10.45 3.70 -0.08
CA LEU A 40 9.28 3.31 -0.86
C LEU A 40 7.95 3.71 -0.19
N LEU A 41 7.86 3.59 1.14
CA LEU A 41 6.64 3.90 1.89
C LEU A 41 6.61 5.33 2.46
N ASN A 42 7.58 6.17 2.12
CA ASN A 42 7.62 7.57 2.52
C ASN A 42 7.10 8.46 1.38
N ASP A 43 6.07 9.24 1.68
CA ASP A 43 5.41 10.12 0.70
C ASP A 43 6.30 11.29 0.26
N ARG A 44 7.31 11.65 1.07
CA ARG A 44 8.31 12.68 0.73
C ARG A 44 9.47 12.15 -0.10
N SER A 45 9.51 10.85 -0.38
CA SER A 45 10.55 10.26 -1.23
C SER A 45 10.11 10.27 -2.69
N ASN A 46 11.02 10.69 -3.58
CA ASN A 46 10.84 10.54 -5.04
C ASN A 46 10.99 9.08 -5.49
N GLN A 47 11.21 8.13 -4.57
CA GLN A 47 11.32 6.72 -4.91
C GLN A 47 9.95 6.18 -5.35
N ARG A 48 9.90 5.75 -6.61
CA ARG A 48 8.73 5.08 -7.17
C ARG A 48 8.56 3.68 -6.59
N LEU A 49 7.34 3.37 -6.18
CA LEU A 49 6.91 2.02 -5.85
C LEU A 49 6.60 1.28 -7.14
N SER A 50 7.45 0.32 -7.49
CA SER A 50 7.17 -0.56 -8.63
C SER A 50 6.00 -1.48 -8.32
N VAL A 51 5.28 -1.91 -9.35
CA VAL A 51 4.16 -2.87 -9.20
C VAL A 51 4.65 -4.18 -8.59
N ALA A 52 5.86 -4.64 -8.95
CA ALA A 52 6.47 -5.84 -8.39
C ALA A 52 6.77 -5.68 -6.89
N ASP A 53 7.36 -4.56 -6.46
CA ASP A 53 7.60 -4.30 -5.04
C ASP A 53 6.28 -4.19 -4.27
N ALA A 54 5.26 -3.55 -4.86
CA ALA A 54 3.94 -3.43 -4.24
C ALA A 54 3.27 -4.80 -4.05
N ASP A 55 3.28 -5.65 -5.08
CA ASP A 55 2.71 -7.00 -5.03
C ASP A 55 3.40 -7.86 -3.96
N LEU A 56 4.72 -7.77 -3.88
CA LEU A 56 5.53 -8.52 -2.92
C LEU A 56 5.24 -8.06 -1.48
N MET A 57 5.13 -6.75 -1.25
CA MET A 57 4.74 -6.18 0.05
C MET A 57 3.30 -6.54 0.45
N LEU A 58 2.37 -6.49 -0.50
CA LEU A 58 0.96 -6.85 -0.25
C LEU A 58 0.80 -8.34 0.05
N THR A 59 1.51 -9.19 -0.68
CA THR A 59 1.53 -10.64 -0.46
C THR A 59 2.07 -10.98 0.93
N ALA A 60 3.16 -10.34 1.35
CA ALA A 60 3.69 -10.50 2.71
C ALA A 60 2.65 -10.11 3.79
N LEU A 61 1.81 -9.13 3.50
CA LEU A 61 0.72 -8.68 4.39
C LEU A 61 -0.59 -9.48 4.21
N GLY A 62 -0.56 -10.62 3.51
CA GLY A 62 -1.75 -11.46 3.27
C GLY A 62 -2.81 -10.82 2.39
N SER A 63 -2.42 -9.88 1.53
CA SER A 63 -3.26 -9.18 0.56
C SER A 63 -2.74 -9.40 -0.87
N ASP A 64 -3.40 -8.79 -1.84
CA ASP A 64 -2.98 -8.79 -3.25
C ASP A 64 -3.30 -7.43 -3.90
N LEU A 65 -2.72 -7.17 -5.07
CA LEU A 65 -2.94 -5.92 -5.82
C LEU A 65 -4.42 -5.67 -6.14
N ARG A 66 -5.20 -6.73 -6.46
CA ARG A 66 -6.62 -6.57 -6.79
C ARG A 66 -7.39 -6.06 -5.58
N ARG A 67 -7.24 -6.69 -4.42
CA ARG A 67 -7.87 -6.25 -3.17
C ARG A 67 -7.43 -4.85 -2.76
N ALA A 68 -6.14 -4.55 -2.92
CA ALA A 68 -5.57 -3.25 -2.56
C ALA A 68 -6.10 -2.09 -3.43
N LEU A 69 -6.46 -2.36 -4.69
CA LEU A 69 -6.97 -1.35 -5.63
C LEU A 69 -8.51 -1.29 -5.68
N ILE A 70 -9.18 -2.42 -5.46
CA ILE A 70 -10.65 -2.48 -5.48
C ILE A 70 -11.24 -1.78 -4.24
N SER A 71 -10.63 -1.97 -3.06
CA SER A 71 -11.19 -1.41 -1.82
C SER A 71 -11.30 0.13 -1.81
N PRO A 72 -10.27 0.90 -2.23
CA PRO A 72 -10.35 2.35 -2.30
C PRO A 72 -11.33 2.85 -3.37
N LEU A 73 -11.39 2.15 -4.51
CA LEU A 73 -12.35 2.46 -5.59
C LEU A 73 -13.80 2.29 -5.11
N LEU A 74 -14.08 1.20 -4.38
CA LEU A 74 -15.41 0.96 -3.80
C LEU A 74 -15.74 1.98 -2.69
N GLU A 75 -14.78 2.39 -1.87
CA GLU A 75 -14.98 3.45 -0.87
C GLU A 75 -15.31 4.80 -1.54
N LYS A 76 -14.61 5.16 -2.61
CA LYS A 76 -14.90 6.38 -3.40
C LYS A 76 -16.28 6.32 -4.04
N LEU A 77 -16.61 5.21 -4.72
CA LEU A 77 -17.93 4.99 -5.32
C LEU A 77 -19.06 5.05 -4.28
N ARG A 78 -18.82 4.50 -3.09
CA ARG A 78 -19.81 4.55 -2.00
C ARG A 78 -20.01 5.97 -1.48
N ALA A 79 -18.92 6.72 -1.29
CA ALA A 79 -19.00 8.12 -0.88
C ALA A 79 -19.73 8.99 -1.92
N GLU A 80 -19.53 8.73 -3.21
CA GLU A 80 -20.27 9.41 -4.29
C GLU A 80 -21.77 9.07 -4.26
N ILE A 81 -22.14 7.81 -4.00
CA ILE A 81 -23.56 7.40 -3.89
C ILE A 81 -24.21 8.07 -2.67
N ASP A 82 -23.54 8.11 -1.53
CA ASP A 82 -24.05 8.71 -0.29
C ASP A 82 -24.21 10.25 -0.40
N GLU A 83 -23.52 10.92 -1.34
CA GLU A 83 -23.66 12.38 -1.59
C GLU A 83 -24.92 12.76 -2.38
N TYR A 84 -25.60 11.77 -3.00
CA TYR A 84 -26.82 11.98 -3.79
C TYR A 84 -28.12 11.54 -3.08
N GLU A 85 -28.05 11.09 -1.82
CA GLU A 85 -29.21 10.86 -0.93
C GLU A 85 -29.43 12.03 0.05
#